data_AF-A0A955XCN7-F1
#
_entry.id   AF-A0A955XCN7-F1
#
_cell.length_a   1.000
_cell.length_b   1.000
_cell.length_c   1.000
_cell.angle_alpha   90.00
_cell.angle_beta   90.00
_cell.angle_gamma   90.00
#
_symmetry.space_group_name_H-M   'P 1'
#
loop_
_entity.id
_entity.type
_entity.pdbx_description
1 polymer ?
#
loop_
_entity_poly.entity_id
_entity_poly.type
_entity_poly.pdbx_seq_one_letter_code
_entity_poly.pdbx_strand_id
1 'polypeptide(L)'
;DAAYRAAYAKLVEVLKLMQRRGIFIVPGTDTGGAFTLHRELELYTGLGMSPADVLARDTLEVQRYMGRDQELGSIAKGKLADFFLVPGDPTKDIRAIKTIALVVKDGLLYFPSEVYPEFGIEPFIAIPKVTASAKAAEPVPPPSGAHEH
;
A
#
# COMPACT_ATOMS: atom_id res chain seq x y z
N ASP A 1 7.10 -1.13 29.72
CA ASP A 1 7.21 -2.10 30.83
C ASP A 1 7.09 -3.55 30.30
N ALA A 2 7.54 -4.55 31.05
CA ALA A 2 7.54 -5.98 30.70
C ALA A 2 6.13 -6.54 30.44
N ALA A 3 5.13 -6.10 31.21
CA ALA A 3 3.74 -6.52 31.01
C ALA A 3 3.21 -6.17 29.61
N TYR A 4 3.53 -4.97 29.11
CA TYR A 4 3.17 -4.53 27.76
C TYR A 4 3.79 -5.44 26.67
N ARG A 5 5.06 -5.79 26.82
CA ARG A 5 5.75 -6.68 25.86
C ARG A 5 5.15 -8.09 25.86
N ALA A 6 4.79 -8.62 27.03
CA ALA A 6 4.14 -9.91 27.14
C ALA A 6 2.74 -9.92 26.49
N ALA A 7 1.95 -8.87 26.71
CA ALA A 7 0.64 -8.72 26.07
C ALA A 7 0.77 -8.65 24.54
N TYR A 8 1.73 -7.86 24.03
CA TYR A 8 2.00 -7.77 22.60
C TYR A 8 2.42 -9.12 21.99
N ALA A 9 3.31 -9.86 22.65
CA ALA A 9 3.70 -11.20 22.21
C ALA A 9 2.50 -12.14 22.11
N LYS A 10 1.57 -12.07 23.08
CA LYS A 10 0.35 -12.89 23.04
C LYS A 10 -0.57 -12.51 21.88
N LEU A 11 -0.71 -11.22 21.58
CA LEU A 11 -1.47 -10.74 20.44
C LEU A 11 -0.89 -11.29 19.12
N VAL A 12 0.44 -11.26 18.96
CA VAL A 12 1.12 -11.84 17.79
C VAL A 12 0.85 -13.34 17.66
N GLU A 13 0.87 -14.10 18.76
CA GLU A 13 0.53 -15.53 18.75
C GLU A 13 -0.91 -15.80 18.27
N VAL A 14 -1.86 -14.99 18.74
CA VAL A 14 -3.27 -15.10 18.36
C VAL A 14 -3.46 -14.78 16.87
N LEU A 15 -2.85 -13.71 16.36
CA LEU A 15 -2.90 -13.34 14.94
C LEU A 15 -2.32 -14.46 14.06
N LYS A 16 -1.17 -15.03 14.46
CA LYS A 16 -0.58 -16.19 13.76
C LYS A 16 -1.51 -17.41 13.78
N LEU A 17 -2.21 -17.66 14.89
CA LEU A 17 -3.18 -18.74 14.96
C LEU A 17 -4.36 -18.50 14.02
N MET A 18 -4.89 -17.28 13.97
CA MET A 18 -5.98 -16.90 13.05
C MET A 18 -5.57 -17.12 11.59
N GLN A 19 -4.37 -16.66 11.20
CA GLN A 19 -3.82 -16.90 9.85
C GLN A 19 -3.72 -18.39 9.52
N ARG A 20 -3.17 -19.20 10.45
CA ARG A 20 -3.09 -20.67 10.25
C ARG A 20 -4.45 -21.35 10.15
N ARG A 21 -5.52 -20.73 10.67
CA ARG A 21 -6.90 -21.21 10.55
C ARG A 21 -7.61 -20.69 9.28
N GLY A 22 -6.90 -19.95 8.42
CA GLY A 22 -7.46 -19.41 7.18
C GLY A 22 -8.32 -18.16 7.39
N ILE A 23 -8.27 -17.52 8.56
CA ILE A 23 -8.96 -16.25 8.78
C ILE A 23 -8.21 -15.15 8.01
N PHE A 24 -8.94 -14.44 7.15
CA PHE A 24 -8.40 -13.31 6.40
C PHE A 24 -8.24 -12.10 7.33
N ILE A 25 -7.01 -11.59 7.43
CA ILE A 25 -6.68 -10.44 8.28
C ILE A 25 -6.32 -9.26 7.38
N VAL A 26 -7.09 -8.19 7.50
CA VAL A 26 -6.94 -6.94 6.74
C VAL A 26 -6.03 -5.98 7.52
N PRO A 27 -4.96 -5.44 6.91
CA PRO A 27 -4.18 -4.35 7.52
C PRO A 27 -5.06 -3.13 7.80
N GLY A 28 -4.90 -2.54 8.98
CA GLY A 28 -5.68 -1.37 9.40
C GLY A 28 -5.07 -0.70 10.62
N THR A 29 -5.14 0.62 10.69
CA THR A 29 -4.45 1.43 11.70
C THR A 29 -5.39 2.11 12.69
N ASP A 30 -6.66 1.71 12.69
CA ASP A 30 -7.81 2.44 13.24
C ASP A 30 -7.91 3.88 12.70
N THR A 31 -7.18 4.83 13.29
CA THR A 31 -7.25 6.27 12.96
C THR A 31 -5.90 6.91 12.62
N GLY A 32 -4.81 6.15 12.61
CA GLY A 32 -3.44 6.70 12.65
C GLY A 32 -2.90 7.40 11.39
N GLY A 33 -3.71 7.63 10.36
CA GLY A 33 -3.27 8.25 9.11
C GLY A 33 -2.26 7.42 8.30
N ALA A 34 -1.65 8.01 7.27
CA ALA A 34 -0.84 7.28 6.29
C ALA A 34 0.47 6.69 6.88
N PHE A 35 1.16 7.42 7.77
CA PHE A 35 2.45 6.96 8.31
C PHE A 35 2.35 5.72 9.21
N THR A 36 1.22 5.53 9.88
CA THR A 36 1.00 4.34 10.70
C THR A 36 0.75 3.11 9.83
N LEU A 37 0.23 3.26 8.61
CA LEU A 37 -0.01 2.12 7.72
C LEU A 37 1.29 1.47 7.29
N HIS A 38 2.32 2.24 6.94
CA HIS A 38 3.64 1.69 6.63
C HIS A 38 4.21 0.89 7.81
N ARG A 39 3.97 1.35 9.04
CA ARG A 39 4.38 0.63 10.23
C ARG A 39 3.54 -0.63 10.44
N GLU A 40 2.24 -0.58 10.22
CA GLU A 40 1.36 -1.74 10.32
C GLU A 40 1.81 -2.85 9.36
N LEU A 41 2.11 -2.50 8.11
CA LEU A 41 2.60 -3.46 7.11
C LEU A 41 3.95 -4.10 7.51
N GLU A 42 4.85 -3.33 8.13
CA GLU A 42 6.07 -3.92 8.71
C GLU A 42 5.76 -4.96 9.79
N LEU A 43 4.74 -4.73 10.63
CA LEU A 43 4.36 -5.67 11.68
C LEU A 43 3.82 -6.99 11.13
N TYR A 44 3.22 -6.99 9.94
CA TYR A 44 2.76 -8.21 9.28
C TYR A 44 3.91 -9.15 8.91
N THR A 45 5.11 -8.63 8.68
CA THR A 45 6.30 -9.49 8.52
C THR A 45 6.61 -10.29 9.79
N GLY A 46 6.33 -9.72 10.97
CA GLY A 46 6.41 -10.41 12.26
C GLY A 46 5.41 -11.56 12.42
N LEU A 47 4.35 -11.58 11.60
CA LEU A 47 3.39 -12.69 11.51
C LEU A 47 3.93 -13.85 10.65
N GLY A 48 5.06 -13.69 9.97
CA GLY A 48 5.69 -14.70 9.12
C GLY A 48 5.42 -14.50 7.62
N MET A 49 4.85 -13.35 7.24
CA MET A 49 4.63 -13.00 5.84
C MET A 49 5.91 -12.42 5.22
N SER A 50 6.23 -12.80 3.98
CA SER A 50 7.30 -12.13 3.24
C SER A 50 6.90 -10.70 2.86
N PRO A 51 7.84 -9.78 2.56
CA PRO A 51 7.47 -8.44 2.09
C PRO A 51 6.54 -8.46 0.87
N ALA A 52 6.73 -9.41 -0.05
CA ALA A 52 5.85 -9.60 -1.19
C ALA A 52 4.43 -10.01 -0.78
N ASP A 53 4.28 -10.92 0.19
CA ASP A 53 2.97 -11.34 0.72
C ASP A 53 2.27 -10.16 1.41
N VAL A 54 3.01 -9.32 2.14
CA VAL A 54 2.46 -8.13 2.79
C VAL A 54 1.94 -7.13 1.75
N LEU A 55 2.70 -6.88 0.68
CA LEU A 55 2.25 -6.01 -0.42
C LEU A 55 1.01 -6.59 -1.11
N ALA A 56 0.99 -7.89 -1.38
CA ALA A 56 -0.16 -8.56 -1.98
C ALA A 56 -1.39 -8.49 -1.07
N ARG A 57 -1.20 -8.67 0.26
CA ARG A 57 -2.25 -8.55 1.26
C ARG A 57 -2.90 -7.17 1.23
N ASP A 58 -2.10 -6.11 1.31
CA ASP A 58 -2.59 -4.74 1.39
C ASP A 58 -3.14 -4.18 0.06
N THR A 59 -2.85 -4.86 -1.06
CA THR A 59 -3.31 -4.46 -2.39
C THR A 59 -4.33 -5.46 -2.93
N LEU A 60 -3.88 -6.46 -3.69
CA LEU A 60 -4.73 -7.36 -4.45
C LEU A 60 -5.71 -8.15 -3.57
N GLU A 61 -5.24 -8.73 -2.46
CA GLU A 61 -6.06 -9.62 -1.65
C GLU A 61 -7.18 -8.87 -0.92
N VAL A 62 -6.90 -7.69 -0.37
CA VAL A 62 -7.94 -6.85 0.25
C VAL A 62 -8.95 -6.37 -0.79
N GLN A 63 -8.52 -5.97 -1.99
CA GLN A 63 -9.47 -5.59 -3.03
C GLN A 63 -10.33 -6.77 -3.50
N ARG A 64 -9.77 -7.99 -3.56
CA ARG A 64 -10.54 -9.22 -3.80
C ARG A 64 -11.56 -9.47 -2.71
N TYR A 65 -11.15 -9.35 -1.46
CA TYR A 65 -12.02 -9.50 -0.30
C TYR A 65 -13.17 -8.48 -0.29
N MET A 66 -12.92 -7.26 -0.78
CA MET A 66 -13.90 -6.19 -0.92
C MET A 66 -14.71 -6.25 -2.23
N GLY A 67 -14.43 -7.18 -3.14
CA GLY A 67 -15.11 -7.28 -4.44
C GLY A 67 -14.75 -6.17 -5.45
N ARG A 68 -13.58 -5.52 -5.29
CA ARG A 68 -13.10 -4.39 -6.10
C ARG A 68 -11.88 -4.73 -6.95
N ASP A 69 -11.49 -5.99 -7.01
CA ASP A 69 -10.29 -6.43 -7.73
C ASP A 69 -10.44 -6.41 -9.25
N GLN A 70 -11.60 -6.05 -9.80
CA GLN A 70 -11.73 -5.73 -11.23
C GLN A 70 -11.26 -4.31 -11.54
N GLU A 71 -11.22 -3.42 -10.56
CA GLU A 71 -10.87 -2.01 -10.72
C GLU A 71 -9.53 -1.64 -10.06
N LEU A 72 -9.19 -2.28 -8.94
CA LEU A 72 -8.08 -1.90 -8.07
C LEU A 72 -7.20 -3.09 -7.66
N GLY A 73 -6.14 -2.80 -6.89
CA GLY A 73 -5.33 -3.79 -6.19
C GLY A 73 -4.23 -4.45 -7.01
N SER A 74 -4.18 -4.21 -8.33
CA SER A 74 -3.04 -4.66 -9.16
C SER A 74 -2.85 -3.74 -10.37
N ILE A 75 -1.64 -3.73 -10.91
CA ILE A 75 -1.34 -3.04 -12.17
C ILE A 75 -1.72 -3.98 -13.33
N ALA A 76 -2.84 -3.69 -13.99
CA ALA A 76 -3.33 -4.43 -15.14
C ALA A 76 -4.12 -3.51 -16.09
N LYS A 77 -4.21 -3.88 -17.38
CA LYS A 77 -5.00 -3.13 -18.36
C LYS A 77 -6.48 -3.12 -17.95
N GLY A 78 -7.14 -1.97 -18.12
CA GLY A 78 -8.55 -1.77 -17.80
C GLY A 78 -8.84 -1.43 -16.33
N LYS A 79 -7.83 -1.48 -15.44
CA LYS A 79 -7.93 -1.03 -14.05
C LYS A 79 -7.65 0.46 -13.92
N LEU A 80 -8.08 1.05 -12.80
CA LEU A 80 -7.73 2.41 -12.44
C LEU A 80 -6.21 2.55 -12.31
N ALA A 81 -5.68 3.69 -12.75
CA ALA A 81 -4.27 4.02 -12.63
C ALA A 81 -3.94 4.48 -11.20
N ASP A 82 -4.03 3.54 -10.26
CA ASP A 82 -3.80 3.72 -8.83
C ASP A 82 -2.56 2.91 -8.42
N PHE A 83 -1.43 3.60 -8.27
CA PHE A 83 -0.17 2.98 -7.86
C PHE A 83 0.78 4.02 -7.26
N PHE A 84 1.87 3.56 -6.66
CA PHE A 84 2.92 4.43 -6.16
C PHE A 84 4.28 3.87 -6.52
N LEU A 85 5.29 4.74 -6.54
CA LEU A 85 6.68 4.38 -6.81
C LEU A 85 7.54 4.66 -5.59
N VAL A 86 8.45 3.73 -5.32
CA VAL A 86 9.44 3.80 -4.22
C VAL A 86 10.83 3.55 -4.79
N PRO A 87 11.89 4.12 -4.21
CA PRO A 87 13.25 3.72 -4.53
C PRO A 87 13.54 2.31 -4.02
N GLY A 88 14.30 1.55 -4.79
CA GLY A 88 14.68 0.18 -4.42
C GLY A 88 13.59 -0.85 -4.70
N ASP A 89 13.60 -1.94 -3.91
CA ASP A 89 12.76 -3.12 -4.13
C ASP A 89 11.97 -3.45 -2.85
N PRO A 90 10.68 -3.09 -2.77
CA PRO A 90 9.88 -3.31 -1.57
C PRO A 90 9.55 -4.79 -1.32
N THR A 91 9.82 -5.68 -2.30
CA THR A 91 9.68 -7.13 -2.11
C THR A 91 10.84 -7.75 -1.34
N LYS A 92 11.97 -7.03 -1.24
CA LYS A 92 13.14 -7.42 -0.44
C LYS A 92 13.14 -6.75 0.94
N ASP A 93 12.67 -5.51 1.02
CA ASP A 93 12.55 -4.77 2.26
C ASP A 93 11.28 -3.91 2.24
N ILE A 94 10.27 -4.33 3.01
CA ILE A 94 8.99 -3.63 3.07
C ILE A 94 9.14 -2.18 3.52
N ARG A 95 10.22 -1.83 4.25
CA ARG A 95 10.47 -0.47 4.74
C ARG A 95 10.67 0.54 3.60
N ALA A 96 10.99 0.08 2.39
CA ALA A 96 11.12 0.94 1.21
C ALA A 96 9.84 1.75 0.93
N ILE A 97 8.66 1.25 1.34
CA ILE A 97 7.39 1.97 1.18
C ILE A 97 7.27 3.24 2.02
N LYS A 98 8.19 3.48 2.96
CA LYS A 98 8.24 4.73 3.75
C LYS A 98 8.82 5.91 2.97
N THR A 99 9.39 5.68 1.79
CA THR A 99 10.04 6.71 0.97
C THR A 99 9.38 6.77 -0.40
N ILE A 100 8.09 7.09 -0.44
CA ILE A 100 7.34 7.17 -1.70
C ILE A 100 7.80 8.39 -2.49
N ALA A 101 8.17 8.17 -3.75
CA ALA A 101 8.62 9.22 -4.67
C ALA A 101 7.49 9.79 -5.53
N LEU A 102 6.47 8.98 -5.82
CA LEU A 102 5.32 9.35 -6.64
C LEU A 102 4.11 8.53 -6.20
N VAL A 103 2.96 9.18 -6.09
CA VAL A 103 1.65 8.53 -6.00
C VAL A 103 0.87 8.90 -7.26
N VAL A 104 0.27 7.91 -7.91
CA VAL A 104 -0.67 8.09 -9.01
C VAL A 104 -2.03 7.64 -8.54
N LYS A 105 -3.03 8.52 -8.65
CA LYS A 105 -4.41 8.26 -8.27
C LYS A 105 -5.31 8.68 -9.42
N ASP A 106 -6.07 7.74 -9.97
CA ASP A 106 -6.91 7.93 -11.15
C ASP A 106 -6.14 8.60 -12.31
N GLY A 107 -4.87 8.21 -12.49
CA GLY A 107 -3.99 8.77 -13.51
C GLY A 107 -3.39 10.15 -13.20
N LEU A 108 -3.80 10.81 -12.10
CA LEU A 108 -3.21 12.06 -11.63
C LEU A 108 -1.97 11.80 -10.79
N LEU A 109 -0.90 12.55 -11.05
CA LEU A 109 0.38 12.42 -10.36
C LEU A 109 0.43 13.35 -9.15
N TYR A 110 0.87 12.82 -8.02
CA TYR A 110 1.12 13.52 -6.77
C TYR A 110 2.53 13.21 -6.28
N PHE A 111 3.32 14.25 -6.03
CA PHE A 111 4.67 14.10 -5.49
C PHE A 111 4.64 14.32 -3.98
N PRO A 112 4.91 13.30 -3.13
CA PRO A 112 4.89 13.48 -1.69
C PRO A 112 5.81 14.60 -1.21
N SER A 113 6.92 14.88 -1.91
CA SER A 113 7.83 15.98 -1.62
C SER A 113 7.20 17.38 -1.75
N GLU A 114 6.11 17.51 -2.50
CA GLU A 114 5.32 18.75 -2.59
C GLU A 114 4.20 18.80 -1.54
N VAL A 115 3.74 17.63 -1.07
CA VAL A 115 2.63 17.52 -0.10
C VAL A 115 3.11 17.58 1.35
N TYR A 116 4.22 16.93 1.69
CA TYR A 116 4.75 16.85 3.06
C TYR A 116 5.01 18.21 3.72
N PRO A 117 5.52 19.25 3.03
CA PRO A 117 5.72 20.56 3.64
C PRO A 117 4.44 21.20 4.18
N GLU A 118 3.27 20.94 3.58
CA GLU A 118 1.96 21.43 4.05
C GLU A 118 1.59 20.88 5.44
N PHE A 119 2.23 19.78 5.84
CA PHE A 119 2.08 19.16 7.16
C PHE A 119 3.29 19.40 8.07
N GLY A 120 4.22 20.29 7.68
CA GLY A 120 5.45 20.57 8.42
C GLY A 120 6.46 19.42 8.41
N ILE A 121 6.39 18.54 7.42
CA ILE A 121 7.28 17.38 7.27
C ILE A 121 8.32 17.67 6.19
N GLU A 122 9.60 17.46 6.53
CA GLU A 122 10.68 17.53 5.55
C GLU A 122 10.57 16.37 4.54
N PRO A 123 10.66 16.64 3.22
CA PRO A 123 10.62 15.60 2.21
C PRO A 123 11.71 14.53 2.39
N PHE A 124 11.32 13.25 2.33
CA PHE A 124 12.27 12.13 2.43
C PHE A 124 13.08 11.89 1.16
N ILE A 125 12.58 12.39 0.02
CA ILE A 125 13.20 12.21 -1.30
C ILE A 125 12.95 13.45 -2.17
N ALA A 126 13.86 13.71 -3.11
CA ALA A 126 13.65 14.72 -4.13
C ALA A 126 12.58 14.29 -5.14
N ILE A 127 11.92 15.27 -5.77
CA ILE A 127 10.93 15.01 -6.82
C ILE A 127 11.63 14.29 -7.99
N PRO A 128 11.17 13.10 -8.40
CA PRO A 128 11.78 12.39 -9.53
C PRO A 128 11.50 13.11 -10.84
N LYS A 129 12.45 13.04 -11.78
CA LYS A 129 12.24 13.55 -13.14
C LYS A 129 11.26 12.64 -13.88
N VAL A 130 10.10 13.18 -14.27
CA VAL A 130 9.10 12.48 -15.09
C VAL A 130 9.20 12.95 -16.54
N THR A 131 9.23 12.02 -17.48
CA THR A 131 9.23 12.31 -18.91
C THR A 131 8.13 11.52 -19.60
N ALA A 132 7.38 12.16 -20.50
CA ALA A 132 6.39 11.47 -21.30
C ALA A 132 7.04 10.38 -22.17
N SER A 133 6.39 9.22 -22.28
CA SER A 133 6.78 8.22 -23.27
C SER A 133 6.43 8.71 -24.67
N ALA A 134 7.30 8.46 -25.66
CA ALA A 134 7.11 8.85 -27.06
C ALA A 134 5.87 8.20 -27.73
N LYS A 135 5.25 7.23 -27.08
CA LYS A 135 4.03 6.57 -27.52
C LYS A 135 2.91 6.99 -26.58
N ALA A 136 2.25 8.10 -26.89
CA ALA A 136 0.99 8.46 -26.23
C ALA A 136 0.03 7.27 -26.44
N ALA A 137 -0.32 6.58 -25.35
CA ALA A 137 -1.24 5.46 -25.41
C ALA A 137 -2.62 6.00 -25.81
N GLU A 138 -3.27 5.32 -26.75
CA GLU A 138 -4.70 5.53 -27.00
C GLU A 138 -5.47 5.51 -25.68
N PRO A 139 -6.50 6.37 -25.51
CA PRO A 139 -7.27 6.42 -24.29
C PRO A 139 -7.79 5.02 -23.95
N VAL A 140 -7.41 4.51 -22.78
CA VAL A 140 -8.02 3.29 -22.25
C VAL A 140 -9.46 3.66 -21.88
N PRO A 141 -10.48 3.01 -22.45
CA PRO A 141 -11.86 3.31 -22.11
C PRO A 141 -12.08 3.10 -20.60
N PRO A 142 -12.96 3.88 -19.97
CA PRO A 142 -13.22 3.77 -18.54
C PRO A 142 -13.66 2.34 -18.18
N PRO A 143 -13.32 1.85 -16.97
CA PRO A 143 -13.77 0.54 -16.52
C PRO A 143 -15.30 0.46 -16.61
N SER A 144 -15.78 -0.64 -17.17
CA SER A 144 -17.21 -0.98 -17.25
C SER A 144 -17.75 -1.15 -15.83
N GLY A 145 -18.30 -0.08 -15.24
CA GLY A 145 -18.91 -0.15 -13.91
C GLY A 145 -18.81 1.09 -13.01
N ALA A 146 -18.35 2.25 -13.52
CA ALA A 146 -18.43 3.50 -12.75
C ALA A 146 -19.90 3.87 -12.47
N HIS A 147 -20.43 3.35 -11.38
CA HIS A 147 -21.70 3.79 -10.81
C HIS A 147 -21.47 5.18 -10.22
N GLU A 148 -21.98 6.20 -10.90
CA GLU A 148 -22.23 7.51 -10.31
C GLU A 148 -23.18 7.33 -9.11
N HIS A 149 -22.71 7.72 -7.93
CA HIS A 149 -23.51 7.88 -6.72
C HIS A 149 -23.36 9.32 -6.22
#